data_AF-A0A1V2R5C9-F1
#
_entry.id   AF-A0A1V2R5C9-F1
#
_cell.length_a   1.000
_cell.length_b   1.000
_cell.length_c   1.000
_cell.angle_alpha   90.00
_cell.angle_beta   90.00
_cell.angle_gamma   90.00
#
_symmetry.space_group_name_H-M   'P 1'
#
loop_
_entity.id
_entity.type
_entity.pdbx_description
1 polymer ?
#
loop_
_entity_poly.entity_id
_entity_poly.type
_entity_poly.pdbx_seq_one_letter_code
_entity_poly.pdbx_strand_id
1 'polypeptide(L)'
;MSDDTWVMLGAIGSCLAALATFFAAIVAILAMKSWKKQEKTKAYQKYKMSIEGFKAELNILSDSFSNKNSHSTYSGSDPLRPDAIRAFAKCQVAWIGYEIYSATQEQSHAWETLSNSANGYLFGGRKKNELLAPINTVLSIKQEVRICRFGKMLAQVKTSCKL
;
A
#
# COMPACT_ATOMS: atom_id res chain seq x y z
N MET A 1 12.99 -62.24 1.59
CA MET A 1 13.05 -60.82 2.01
C MET A 1 12.25 -60.74 3.29
N SER A 2 12.91 -60.48 4.41
CA SER A 2 12.29 -60.47 5.75
C SER A 2 11.44 -59.21 5.96
N ASP A 3 10.33 -59.36 6.70
CA ASP A 3 9.37 -58.30 7.02
C ASP A 3 10.04 -57.07 7.67
N ASP A 4 11.16 -57.28 8.36
CA ASP A 4 11.98 -56.23 8.99
C ASP A 4 12.51 -55.18 7.98
N THR A 5 12.71 -55.56 6.71
CA THR A 5 13.23 -54.66 5.66
C THR A 5 12.19 -53.61 5.26
N TRP A 6 10.91 -53.99 5.22
CA TRP A 6 9.80 -53.09 4.88
C TRP A 6 9.50 -52.10 6.02
N VAL A 7 9.63 -52.54 7.27
CA VAL A 7 9.48 -51.67 8.45
C VAL A 7 10.59 -50.62 8.51
N MET A 8 11.83 -51.01 8.22
CA MET A 8 12.96 -50.07 8.20
C MET A 8 12.87 -49.06 7.04
N LEU A 9 12.45 -49.51 5.84
CA LEU A 9 12.15 -48.62 4.71
C LEU A 9 11.00 -47.65 5.01
N GLY A 10 9.96 -48.12 5.71
CA GLY A 10 8.85 -47.27 6.16
C GLY A 10 9.29 -46.19 7.16
N ALA A 11 10.20 -46.53 8.07
CA ALA A 11 10.77 -45.57 9.03
C ALA A 11 11.69 -44.53 8.37
N ILE A 12 12.48 -44.92 7.37
CA ILE A 12 13.30 -43.99 6.58
C ILE A 12 12.40 -43.08 5.74
N GLY A 13 11.36 -43.65 5.11
CA GLY A 13 10.37 -42.92 4.33
C GLY A 13 9.60 -41.89 5.18
N SER A 14 9.20 -42.25 6.40
CA SER A 14 8.50 -41.32 7.31
C SER A 14 9.41 -40.20 7.81
N CYS A 15 10.70 -40.48 8.06
CA CYS A 15 11.69 -39.46 8.41
C CYS A 15 11.94 -38.47 7.26
N LEU A 16 12.08 -38.97 6.02
CA LEU A 16 12.21 -38.13 4.83
C LEU A 16 10.95 -37.30 4.57
N ALA A 17 9.77 -37.87 4.75
CA ALA A 17 8.50 -37.15 4.63
C ALA A 17 8.35 -36.05 5.70
N ALA A 18 8.77 -36.32 6.93
CA ALA A 18 8.77 -35.34 8.01
C ALA A 18 9.73 -34.17 7.71
N LEU A 19 10.94 -34.46 7.23
CA LEU A 19 11.89 -33.44 6.79
C LEU A 19 11.32 -32.61 5.64
N ALA A 20 10.76 -33.25 4.62
CA ALA A 20 10.14 -32.56 3.49
C ALA A 20 8.98 -31.64 3.93
N THR A 21 8.15 -32.09 4.87
CA THR A 21 7.05 -31.29 5.43
C THR A 21 7.56 -30.09 6.22
N PHE A 22 8.64 -30.25 6.98
CA PHE A 22 9.28 -29.15 7.70
C PHE A 22 9.84 -28.09 6.76
N PHE A 23 10.53 -28.50 5.69
CA PHE A 23 11.00 -27.57 4.66
C PHE A 23 9.85 -26.87 3.94
N ALA A 24 8.79 -27.60 3.59
CA ALA A 24 7.59 -27.02 2.98
C ALA A 24 6.93 -25.98 3.90
N ALA A 25 6.84 -26.25 5.21
CA ALA A 25 6.31 -25.31 6.19
C ALA A 25 7.17 -24.05 6.29
N ILE A 26 8.50 -24.17 6.29
CA ILE A 26 9.40 -23.01 6.27
C ILE A 26 9.18 -22.17 5.01
N VAL A 27 9.14 -22.81 3.84
CA VAL A 27 8.91 -22.12 2.57
C VAL A 27 7.56 -21.42 2.56
N ALA A 28 6.49 -22.05 3.08
CA ALA A 28 5.17 -21.45 3.18
C ALA A 28 5.17 -20.22 4.09
N ILE A 29 5.80 -20.30 5.27
CA ILE A 29 5.94 -19.16 6.19
C ILE A 29 6.68 -18.00 5.52
N LEU A 30 7.77 -18.29 4.80
CA LEU A 30 8.54 -17.28 4.08
C LEU A 30 7.75 -16.67 2.91
N ALA A 31 6.99 -17.49 2.17
CA ALA A 31 6.12 -17.03 1.10
C ALA A 31 5.04 -16.08 1.63
N MET A 32 4.39 -16.42 2.75
CA MET A 32 3.41 -15.54 3.41
C MET A 32 4.03 -14.22 3.86
N LYS A 33 5.24 -14.23 4.43
CA LYS A 33 5.98 -13.00 4.80
C LYS A 33 6.31 -12.13 3.58
N SER A 34 6.73 -12.76 2.48
CA SER A 34 7.02 -12.07 1.22
C SER A 34 5.76 -11.44 0.63
N TRP A 35 4.65 -12.18 0.62
CA TRP A 35 3.36 -11.70 0.12
C TRP A 35 2.88 -10.48 0.91
N LYS A 36 2.86 -10.54 2.25
CA LYS A 36 2.46 -9.40 3.09
C LYS A 36 3.27 -8.13 2.78
N LYS A 37 4.56 -8.29 2.48
CA LYS A 37 5.43 -7.18 2.10
C LYS A 37 5.09 -6.61 0.72
N GLN A 38 4.80 -7.48 -0.25
CA GLN A 38 4.32 -7.05 -1.57
C GLN A 38 2.99 -6.31 -1.48
N GLU A 39 2.06 -6.77 -0.64
CA GLU A 39 0.77 -6.09 -0.45
C GLU A 39 0.96 -4.69 0.13
N LYS A 40 1.86 -4.53 1.10
CA LYS A 40 2.22 -3.21 1.63
C LYS A 40 2.77 -2.28 0.55
N THR A 41 3.66 -2.77 -0.31
CA THR A 41 4.20 -1.96 -1.42
C THR A 41 3.13 -1.61 -2.44
N LYS A 42 2.26 -2.57 -2.79
CA LYS A 42 1.14 -2.35 -3.71
C LYS A 42 0.14 -1.34 -3.16
N ALA A 43 -0.18 -1.41 -1.87
CA ALA A 43 -1.08 -0.46 -1.19
C ALA A 43 -0.48 0.95 -1.18
N TYR A 44 0.80 1.09 -0.83
CA TYR A 44 1.51 2.37 -0.88
C TYR A 44 1.56 2.95 -2.30
N GLN A 45 1.84 2.13 -3.31
CA GLN A 45 1.84 2.57 -4.71
C GLN A 45 0.46 3.03 -5.16
N LYS A 46 -0.61 2.30 -4.82
CA LYS A 46 -2.00 2.70 -5.11
C LYS A 46 -2.34 4.04 -4.44
N TYR A 47 -1.95 4.21 -3.18
CA TYR A 47 -2.09 5.47 -2.47
C TYR A 47 -1.35 6.60 -3.21
N LYS A 48 -0.07 6.43 -3.52
CA LYS A 48 0.72 7.44 -4.22
C LYS A 48 0.13 7.79 -5.59
N MET A 49 -0.29 6.80 -6.37
CA MET A 49 -0.96 7.02 -7.66
C MET A 49 -2.28 7.79 -7.51
N SER A 50 -3.05 7.54 -6.45
CA SER A 50 -4.29 8.28 -6.19
C SER A 50 -4.01 9.76 -5.87
N ILE A 51 -2.96 10.05 -5.11
CA ILE A 51 -2.52 11.43 -4.82
C ILE A 51 -2.03 12.15 -6.07
N GLU A 52 -1.24 11.48 -6.92
CA GLU A 52 -0.81 12.03 -8.22
C GLU A 52 -2.01 12.28 -9.14
N GLY A 53 -2.96 11.35 -9.18
CA GLY A 53 -4.21 11.50 -9.93
C GLY A 53 -5.00 12.72 -9.46
N PHE A 54 -5.15 12.88 -8.15
CA PHE A 54 -5.80 14.06 -7.58
C PHE A 54 -5.04 15.36 -7.86
N LYS A 55 -3.70 15.35 -7.80
CA LYS A 55 -2.86 16.48 -8.21
C LYS A 55 -3.07 16.87 -9.68
N ALA A 56 -3.21 15.87 -10.56
CA ALA A 56 -3.50 16.12 -11.97
C ALA A 56 -4.92 16.70 -12.15
N GLU A 57 -5.92 16.15 -11.46
CA GLU A 57 -7.29 16.66 -11.46
C GLU A 57 -7.38 18.08 -10.88
N LEU A 58 -6.55 18.45 -9.89
CA LEU A 58 -6.49 19.81 -9.36
C LEU A 58 -6.13 20.88 -10.40
N ASN A 59 -5.45 20.51 -11.50
CA ASN A 59 -5.14 21.47 -12.56
C ASN A 59 -6.38 21.92 -13.34
N ILE A 60 -7.42 21.09 -13.42
CA ILE A 60 -8.69 21.41 -14.10
C ILE A 60 -9.75 21.97 -13.16
N LEU A 61 -9.54 21.87 -11.84
CA LEU A 61 -10.44 22.40 -10.82
C LEU A 61 -10.24 23.91 -10.59
N SER A 62 -11.30 24.55 -10.09
CA SER A 62 -11.30 25.99 -9.76
C SER A 62 -10.26 26.32 -8.68
N ASP A 63 -9.77 27.55 -8.68
CA ASP A 63 -8.74 27.98 -7.71
C ASP A 63 -9.26 28.02 -6.27
N SER A 64 -10.55 28.32 -6.10
CA SER A 64 -11.27 28.17 -4.84
C SER A 64 -12.69 27.71 -5.12
N PHE A 65 -13.28 27.08 -4.12
CA PHE A 65 -14.71 26.82 -4.09
C PHE A 65 -15.39 27.83 -3.16
N SER A 66 -16.67 28.09 -3.39
CA SER A 66 -17.41 28.91 -2.43
C SER A 66 -17.52 28.21 -1.07
N ASN A 67 -17.62 28.96 0.02
CA ASN A 67 -17.75 28.34 1.35
C ASN A 67 -19.13 27.67 1.46
N LYS A 68 -19.20 26.42 1.92
CA LYS A 68 -20.51 25.78 2.16
C LYS A 68 -21.27 26.41 3.33
N ASN A 69 -20.56 27.11 4.22
CA ASN A 69 -21.13 27.72 5.42
C ASN A 69 -21.55 29.19 5.20
N SER A 70 -21.31 29.78 4.02
CA SER A 70 -21.79 31.13 3.73
C SER A 70 -23.28 31.09 3.36
N HIS A 71 -24.10 31.95 3.99
CA HIS A 71 -25.54 32.07 3.75
C HIS A 71 -25.96 32.41 2.29
N SER A 72 -25.01 32.68 1.39
CA SER A 72 -25.24 33.17 0.03
C SER A 72 -24.97 32.15 -1.09
N THR A 73 -24.55 30.92 -0.79
CA THR A 73 -24.09 29.98 -1.82
C THR A 73 -25.22 29.11 -2.36
N TYR A 74 -25.89 29.67 -3.37
CA TYR A 74 -26.79 28.97 -4.29
C TYR A 74 -26.11 27.69 -4.82
N SER A 75 -26.83 26.56 -4.81
CA SER A 75 -26.30 25.21 -5.13
C SER A 75 -25.73 25.02 -6.55
N GLY A 76 -25.65 26.08 -7.37
CA GLY A 76 -25.13 26.08 -8.73
C GLY A 76 -23.78 26.77 -8.94
N SER A 77 -23.14 27.37 -7.92
CA SER A 77 -21.92 28.18 -8.11
C SER A 77 -20.66 27.37 -8.44
N ASP A 78 -20.60 26.10 -8.04
CA ASP A 78 -19.39 25.28 -8.14
C ASP A 78 -19.66 23.92 -8.80
N PRO A 79 -19.89 23.87 -10.13
CA PRO A 79 -20.28 22.65 -10.84
C PRO A 79 -19.22 21.54 -10.74
N LEU A 80 -17.95 21.88 -10.53
CA LEU A 80 -16.84 20.93 -10.43
C LEU A 80 -16.56 20.43 -9.00
N ARG A 81 -17.26 20.96 -7.99
CA ARG A 81 -17.04 20.53 -6.59
C ARG A 81 -17.35 19.05 -6.35
N PRO A 82 -18.44 18.47 -6.89
CA PRO A 82 -18.72 17.03 -6.73
C PRO A 82 -17.61 16.15 -7.28
N ASP A 83 -17.01 16.54 -8.41
CA ASP A 83 -15.89 15.81 -9.02
C ASP A 83 -14.63 15.94 -8.17
N ALA A 84 -14.33 17.13 -7.65
CA ALA A 84 -13.22 17.34 -6.71
C ALA A 84 -13.35 16.51 -5.43
N ILE A 85 -14.57 16.43 -4.86
CA ILE A 85 -14.87 15.59 -3.70
C ILE A 85 -14.66 14.11 -4.04
N ARG A 86 -15.12 13.66 -5.21
CA ARG A 86 -14.95 12.27 -5.66
C ARG A 86 -13.48 11.93 -5.87
N ALA A 87 -12.70 12.84 -6.44
CA ALA A 87 -11.26 12.69 -6.65
C ALA A 87 -10.52 12.52 -5.31
N PHE A 88 -10.83 13.39 -4.35
CA PHE A 88 -10.25 13.31 -3.01
C PHE A 88 -10.72 12.07 -2.23
N ALA A 89 -11.98 11.64 -2.39
CA ALA A 89 -12.49 10.41 -1.77
C ALA A 89 -11.72 9.16 -2.24
N LYS A 90 -11.29 9.10 -3.51
CA LYS A 90 -10.40 8.01 -3.99
C LYS A 90 -9.08 7.99 -3.22
N CYS A 91 -8.52 9.15 -2.90
CA CYS A 91 -7.31 9.26 -2.09
C CYS A 91 -7.54 8.75 -0.66
N GLN A 92 -8.69 9.10 -0.06
CA GLN A 92 -9.05 8.63 1.28
C GLN A 92 -9.18 7.12 1.35
N VAL A 93 -9.87 6.51 0.37
CA VAL A 93 -10.00 5.05 0.31
C VAL A 93 -8.64 4.37 0.13
N ALA A 94 -7.78 4.94 -0.72
CA ALA A 94 -6.43 4.41 -0.92
C ALA A 94 -5.54 4.56 0.33
N TRP A 95 -5.68 5.66 1.07
CA TRP A 95 -5.02 5.87 2.36
C TRP A 95 -5.44 4.83 3.39
N ILE A 96 -6.75 4.63 3.61
CA ILE A 96 -7.28 3.64 4.56
C ILE A 96 -6.74 2.25 4.22
N GLY A 97 -6.73 1.90 2.93
CA GLY A 97 -6.15 0.65 2.45
C GLY A 97 -4.65 0.52 2.73
N TYR A 98 -3.90 1.62 2.72
CA TYR A 98 -2.47 1.65 3.06
C TYR A 98 -2.21 1.60 4.57
N GLU A 99 -2.99 2.33 5.37
CA GLU A 99 -2.86 2.46 6.81
C GLU A 99 -2.90 1.10 7.53
N ILE A 100 -3.75 0.18 7.06
CA ILE A 100 -3.87 -1.19 7.56
C ILE A 100 -2.53 -1.96 7.50
N TYR A 101 -1.64 -1.64 6.56
CA TYR A 101 -0.33 -2.29 6.40
C TYR A 101 0.80 -1.60 7.19
N SER A 102 0.43 -0.84 8.23
CA SER A 102 1.33 -0.14 9.16
C SER A 102 2.02 1.05 8.49
N ALA A 103 1.25 2.11 8.23
CA ALA A 103 1.81 3.42 7.89
C ALA A 103 2.70 3.95 9.02
N THR A 104 3.76 4.70 8.67
CA THR A 104 4.61 5.33 9.68
C THR A 104 3.92 6.56 10.27
N GLN A 105 4.31 6.97 11.47
CA GLN A 105 3.77 8.18 12.10
C GLN A 105 3.95 9.42 11.22
N GLU A 106 5.09 9.53 10.53
CA GLU A 106 5.37 10.59 9.56
C GLU A 106 4.35 10.60 8.41
N GLN A 107 4.03 9.41 7.87
CA GLN A 107 3.06 9.28 6.79
C GLN A 107 1.64 9.63 7.25
N SER A 108 1.26 9.21 8.46
CA SER A 108 -0.04 9.54 9.03
C SER A 108 -0.19 11.04 9.27
N HIS A 109 0.85 11.70 9.80
CA HIS A 109 0.85 13.14 10.01
C HIS A 109 0.80 13.92 8.67
N ALA A 110 1.56 13.47 7.66
CA ALA A 110 1.52 14.07 6.34
C ALA A 110 0.14 13.92 5.68
N TRP A 111 -0.49 12.75 5.83
CA TRP A 111 -1.85 12.51 5.38
C TRP A 111 -2.88 13.40 6.10
N GLU A 112 -2.80 13.51 7.42
CA GLU A 112 -3.71 14.36 8.19
C GLU A 112 -3.61 15.83 7.75
N THR A 113 -2.39 16.33 7.54
CA THR A 113 -2.13 17.66 7.01
C THR A 113 -2.77 17.85 5.63
N LEU A 114 -2.58 16.88 4.73
CA LEU A 114 -3.20 16.90 3.41
C LEU A 114 -4.73 16.87 3.50
N SER A 115 -5.29 16.02 4.35
CA SER A 115 -6.74 15.86 4.51
C SER A 115 -7.39 17.14 5.04
N ASN A 116 -6.78 17.78 6.02
CA ASN A 116 -7.24 19.05 6.56
C ASN A 116 -7.19 20.17 5.50
N SER A 117 -6.10 20.27 4.73
CA SER A 117 -6.01 21.23 3.64
C SER A 117 -7.02 20.95 2.53
N ALA A 118 -7.23 19.68 2.16
CA ALA A 118 -8.20 19.28 1.14
C ALA A 118 -9.62 19.63 1.57
N ASN A 119 -9.99 19.33 2.81
CA ASN A 119 -11.30 19.71 3.36
C ASN A 119 -11.48 21.23 3.42
N GLY A 120 -10.43 21.96 3.79
CA GLY A 120 -10.43 23.42 3.76
C GLY A 120 -10.66 23.99 2.36
N TYR A 121 -10.08 23.40 1.33
CA TYR A 121 -10.31 23.77 -0.07
C TYR A 121 -11.73 23.39 -0.54
N LEU A 122 -12.14 22.13 -0.34
CA LEU A 122 -13.41 21.58 -0.84
C LEU A 122 -14.65 22.18 -0.15
N PHE A 123 -14.54 22.55 1.13
CA PHE A 123 -15.68 22.96 1.95
C PHE A 123 -15.51 24.35 2.56
N GLY A 124 -14.30 24.74 2.94
CA GLY A 124 -14.01 25.99 3.64
C GLY A 124 -13.67 27.18 2.74
N GLY A 125 -13.58 26.98 1.43
CA GLY A 125 -13.25 28.02 0.45
C GLY A 125 -11.79 28.50 0.50
N ARG A 126 -10.88 27.67 1.00
CA ARG A 126 -9.43 27.92 0.90
C ARG A 126 -8.95 27.81 -0.55
N LYS A 127 -7.76 28.32 -0.82
CA LYS A 127 -7.19 28.31 -2.18
C LYS A 127 -6.49 26.99 -2.49
N LYS A 128 -6.54 26.59 -3.77
CA LYS A 128 -5.85 25.43 -4.31
C LYS A 128 -4.35 25.43 -4.02
N ASN A 129 -3.70 26.59 -4.03
CA ASN A 129 -2.26 26.71 -3.76
C ASN A 129 -1.87 26.22 -2.37
N GLU A 130 -2.76 26.32 -1.38
CA GLU A 130 -2.53 25.82 -0.01
C GLU A 130 -2.52 24.28 0.04
N LEU A 131 -3.04 23.61 -0.99
CA LEU A 131 -3.12 22.17 -1.11
C LEU A 131 -1.88 21.56 -1.79
N LEU A 132 -1.19 22.32 -2.64
CA LEU A 132 -0.03 21.84 -3.38
C LEU A 132 1.15 21.48 -2.48
N ALA A 133 1.41 22.26 -1.43
CA ALA A 133 2.47 21.97 -0.47
C ALA A 133 2.25 20.63 0.26
N PRO A 134 1.08 20.40 0.92
CA PRO A 134 0.78 19.10 1.54
C PRO A 134 0.83 17.92 0.58
N ILE A 135 0.35 18.07 -0.67
CA ILE A 135 0.44 17.04 -1.70
C ILE A 135 1.90 16.67 -1.99
N ASN A 136 2.75 17.68 -2.21
CA ASN A 136 4.17 17.43 -2.51
C ASN A 136 4.91 16.79 -1.33
N THR A 137 4.55 17.14 -0.09
CA THR A 137 5.08 16.48 1.11
C THR A 137 4.72 15.00 1.15
N VAL A 138 3.46 14.64 0.90
CA VAL A 138 3.04 13.23 0.85
C VAL A 138 3.77 12.46 -0.26
N LEU A 139 3.97 13.08 -1.42
CA LEU A 139 4.62 12.44 -2.57
C LEU A 139 6.15 12.28 -2.41
N SER A 140 6.78 13.13 -1.59
CA SER A 140 8.22 13.09 -1.34
C SER A 140 8.63 12.04 -0.31
N ILE A 141 7.73 11.66 0.60
CA ILE A 141 7.98 10.59 1.58
C ILE A 141 8.22 9.28 0.84
N LYS A 142 9.43 8.73 0.94
CA LYS A 142 9.78 7.44 0.34
C LYS A 142 9.28 6.30 1.22
N GLN A 143 8.75 5.25 0.60
CA GLN A 143 8.53 3.99 1.31
C GLN A 143 9.89 3.33 1.57
N GLU A 144 10.19 2.99 2.82
CA GLU A 144 11.32 2.11 3.12
C GLU A 144 11.05 0.71 2.57
N VAL A 145 11.51 0.46 1.35
CA VAL A 145 11.50 -0.88 0.74
C VAL A 145 12.83 -1.54 1.06
N ARG A 146 12.93 -2.26 2.19
CA ARG A 146 14.04 -3.22 2.37
C ARG A 146 13.83 -4.37 1.39
N ILE A 147 14.44 -4.33 0.20
CA ILE A 147 14.33 -5.44 -0.75
C ILE A 147 14.89 -6.70 -0.09
N CYS A 148 14.04 -7.70 0.09
CA CYS A 148 14.45 -9.02 0.54
C CYS A 148 15.22 -9.67 -0.63
N ARG A 149 16.55 -9.60 -0.54
CA ARG A 149 17.55 -10.12 -1.49
C ARG A 149 17.53 -11.67 -1.53
N PHE A 150 16.43 -12.29 -1.97
CA PHE A 150 16.24 -13.75 -1.85
C PHE A 150 16.26 -14.56 -3.15
N GLY A 151 16.33 -13.91 -4.31
CA GLY A 151 16.65 -14.60 -5.57
C GLY A 151 18.01 -15.33 -5.53
N LYS A 152 18.93 -14.93 -4.63
CA LYS A 152 20.25 -15.55 -4.48
C LYS A 152 20.25 -16.83 -3.61
N MET A 153 19.37 -16.98 -2.62
CA MET A 153 19.38 -18.17 -1.76
C MET A 153 18.77 -19.39 -2.46
N LEU A 154 17.70 -19.23 -3.25
CA LEU A 154 17.14 -20.32 -4.05
C LEU A 154 18.08 -20.75 -5.19
N ALA A 155 18.86 -19.83 -5.75
CA ALA A 155 19.90 -20.15 -6.73
C ALA A 155 21.04 -20.97 -6.12
N GLN A 156 21.41 -20.73 -4.85
CA GLN A 156 22.44 -21.53 -4.17
C GLN A 156 21.98 -22.94 -3.80
N VAL A 157 20.72 -23.13 -3.44
CA VAL A 157 20.16 -24.48 -3.24
C VAL A 157 20.17 -25.28 -4.54
N LYS A 158 19.95 -24.61 -5.70
CA LYS A 158 20.00 -25.26 -7.01
C LYS A 158 21.42 -25.68 -7.43
N THR A 159 22.47 -25.00 -6.95
CA THR A 159 23.87 -25.39 -7.20
C THR A 159 24.39 -26.50 -6.27
N SER A 160 23.78 -26.69 -5.09
CA SER A 160 24.15 -27.79 -4.18
C SER A 160 23.44 -29.12 -4.47
N CYS A 161 22.52 -29.15 -5.45
CA CYS A 161 21.89 -30.36 -5.99
C CYS A 161 22.37 -30.68 -7.43
N LYS A 162 23.58 -30.27 -7.78
CA LYS A 162 24.35 -30.94 -8.83
C LYS A 162 25.40 -31.81 -8.15
N LEU A 163 25.03 -33.07 -7.87
CA LEU A 163 26.00 -34.16 -7.83
C LEU A 163 26.63 -34.31 -9.20
#